data_AF-A0A2W0ASM3-F1
#
_entry.id   AF-A0A2W0ASM3-F1
#
_cell.length_a   1.000
_cell.length_b   1.000
_cell.length_c   1.000
_cell.angle_alpha   90.00
_cell.angle_beta   90.00
_cell.angle_gamma   90.00
#
_symmetry.space_group_name_H-M   'P 1'
#
loop_
_entity.id
_entity.type
_entity.pdbx_description
1 polymer ?
#
loop_
_entity_poly.entity_id
_entity_poly.type
_entity_poly.pdbx_seq_one_letter_code
_entity_poly.pdbx_strand_id
1 'polypeptide(L)' 'MPTDTTRRPQTNIAIQPNPNLADQIRRRAYELYEERGREEGHELEDWLRAEEEVRGRRVRDVTAN' A
#
# COMPACT_ATOMS: atom_id res chain seq x y z
N MET A 1 -3.60 -30.65 33.51
CA MET A 1 -4.13 -29.30 33.22
C MET A 1 -3.07 -28.57 32.40
N PRO A 2 -3.31 -28.19 31.12
CA PRO A 2 -2.33 -27.46 30.34
C PRO A 2 -2.31 -25.99 30.76
N THR A 3 -1.11 -25.42 30.84
CA THR A 3 -0.86 -24.00 31.09
C THR A 3 -1.22 -23.19 29.86
N ASP A 4 -2.26 -22.36 29.94
CA ASP A 4 -2.64 -21.38 28.91
C ASP A 4 -1.61 -20.25 28.90
N THR A 5 -0.48 -20.51 28.24
CA THR A 5 0.58 -19.56 28.01
C THR A 5 0.26 -18.78 26.74
N THR A 6 0.10 -17.46 26.91
CA THR A 6 0.25 -16.43 25.87
C THR A 6 -0.78 -16.44 24.74
N ARG A 7 -1.84 -15.66 24.93
CA ARG A 7 -2.55 -15.02 23.82
C ARG A 7 -2.50 -13.51 23.98
N ARG A 8 -1.35 -12.91 23.67
CA ARG A 8 -1.31 -11.49 23.31
C ARG A 8 -2.35 -11.30 22.20
N PRO A 9 -3.18 -10.25 22.22
CA PRO A 9 -4.04 -9.98 21.08
C PRO A 9 -3.11 -9.79 19.89
N GLN A 10 -3.17 -10.74 18.96
CA GLN A 10 -2.58 -10.59 17.64
C GLN A 10 -3.40 -9.53 16.91
N THR A 11 -3.30 -8.28 17.35
CA THR A 11 -3.65 -7.09 16.56
C THR A 11 -2.55 -6.90 15.52
N ASN A 12 -2.22 -7.98 14.81
CA ASN A 12 -1.49 -7.94 13.57
C ASN A 12 -2.56 -7.81 12.50
N ILE A 13 -3.26 -6.68 12.52
CA ILE A 13 -4.02 -6.24 11.36
C ILE A 13 -2.94 -6.16 10.29
N ALA A 14 -3.03 -7.07 9.32
CA ALA A 14 -2.05 -7.25 8.27
C ALA A 14 -1.94 -5.97 7.42
N ILE A 15 -1.21 -4.99 7.93
CA ILE A 15 -0.50 -3.97 7.16
C ILE A 15 0.87 -4.57 6.83
N GLN A 16 0.92 -5.88 6.55
CA GLN A 16 2.02 -6.39 5.76
C GLN A 16 1.75 -5.82 4.38
N PRO A 17 2.57 -4.89 3.87
CA PRO A 17 2.46 -4.52 2.48
C PRO A 17 2.59 -5.82 1.72
N ASN A 18 1.50 -6.27 1.06
CA ASN A 18 1.65 -7.27 0.02
C ASN A 18 2.80 -6.73 -0.84
N PRO A 19 3.94 -7.42 -0.97
CA PRO A 19 5.13 -6.84 -1.61
C PRO A 19 4.76 -6.34 -3.01
N ASN A 20 3.89 -7.09 -3.70
CA ASN A 20 3.28 -6.67 -4.96
C ASN A 20 2.46 -5.36 -4.89
N LEU A 21 1.73 -5.08 -3.80
CA LEU A 21 1.00 -3.81 -3.62
C LEU A 21 1.96 -2.65 -3.38
N ALA A 22 2.87 -2.79 -2.41
CA ALA A 22 3.79 -1.70 -2.08
C ALA A 22 4.76 -1.40 -3.23
N ASP A 23 5.20 -2.41 -3.98
CA ASP A 23 6.00 -2.20 -5.18
C ASP A 23 5.23 -1.44 -6.27
N GLN A 24 3.93 -1.71 -6.44
CA GLN A 24 3.07 -0.95 -7.37
C GLN A 24 2.90 0.49 -6.92
N ILE A 25 2.64 0.72 -5.63
CA ILE A 25 2.51 2.08 -5.07
C ILE A 25 3.82 2.84 -5.23
N ARG A 26 4.96 2.22 -4.90
CA ARG A 26 6.28 2.86 -5.04
C ARG A 26 6.58 3.24 -6.50
N ARG A 27 6.32 2.33 -7.45
CA ARG A 27 6.49 2.64 -8.88
C ARG A 27 5.60 3.80 -9.31
N ARG A 28 4.33 3.79 -8.90
CA ARG A 28 3.38 4.83 -9.28
C ARG A 28 3.73 6.19 -8.66
N ALA A 29 4.19 6.22 -7.41
CA ALA A 29 4.66 7.44 -6.77
C ALA A 29 5.90 8.00 -7.46
N TYR A 30 6.82 7.14 -7.92
CA TYR A 30 8.00 7.57 -8.68
C TYR A 30 7.62 8.13 -10.05
N GLU A 31 6.67 7.52 -10.75
CA GLU A 31 6.14 8.07 -12.02
C GLU A 31 5.53 9.46 -11.81
N LEU A 32 4.72 9.65 -10.76
CA LEU A 32 4.16 10.96 -10.41
C LEU A 32 5.25 12.00 -10.11
N TYR A 33 6.32 11.60 -9.43
CA TYR A 33 7.48 12.44 -9.14
C TYR A 33 8.20 12.86 -10.42
N GLU A 34 8.35 11.95 -11.39
CA GLU A 34 8.95 12.29 -12.68
C GLU A 34 8.03 13.16 -13.54
N GLU A 35 6.72 12.87 -13.57
CA GLU A 35 5.71 13.64 -14.32
C GLU A 35 5.63 15.11 -13.86
N ARG A 36 5.78 15.37 -12.56
CA ARG A 36 5.81 16.74 -12.01
C ARG A 36 7.15 17.46 -12.21
N GLY A 37 8.15 16.80 -12.77
CA GLY A 37 9.47 17.39 -12.99
C GLY A 37 10.44 17.25 -11.82
N ARG A 38 10.28 16.23 -10.98
CA ARG A 38 11.18 15.88 -9.86
C ARG A 38 11.29 16.97 -8.80
N GLU A 39 10.20 17.68 -8.59
CA GLU A 39 10.09 18.69 -7.53
C GLU A 39 10.12 18.02 -6.15
N GLU A 40 10.88 18.54 -5.21
CA GLU A 40 11.00 18.02 -3.84
C GLU A 40 9.83 18.52 -2.97
N GLY A 41 9.48 17.80 -1.89
CA GLY A 41 8.47 18.23 -0.91
C GLY A 41 7.04 17.76 -1.16
N HIS A 42 6.78 17.13 -2.31
CA HIS A 42 5.49 16.52 -2.63
C HIS A 42 5.54 14.98 -2.61
N GLU A 43 6.59 14.38 -2.04
CA GLU A 43 6.77 12.91 -2.01
C GLU A 43 5.60 12.21 -1.28
N LEU A 44 5.08 12.83 -0.23
CA LEU A 44 3.95 12.30 0.53
C LEU A 44 2.65 12.34 -0.28
N GLU A 45 2.41 13.42 -1.03
CA GLU A 45 1.24 13.55 -1.91
C GLU A 45 1.28 12.52 -3.04
N ASP A 46 2.43 12.35 -3.69
CA ASP A 46 2.61 11.33 -4.72
C ASP A 46 2.40 9.93 -4.17
N TRP A 47 2.90 9.66 -2.97
CA TRP A 47 2.74 8.35 -2.35
C TRP A 47 1.27 8.06 -1.99
N LEU A 48 0.56 9.04 -1.42
CA LEU A 48 -0.87 8.91 -1.10
C LEU A 48 -1.71 8.73 -2.37
N ARG A 49 -1.43 9.51 -3.41
CA ARG A 49 -2.11 9.41 -4.70
C ARG A 49 -1.85 8.07 -5.38
N ALA A 50 -0.60 7.60 -5.35
CA ALA A 50 -0.24 6.27 -5.82
C ALA A 50 -0.97 5.16 -5.06
N GLU A 51 -1.12 5.30 -3.73
CA GLU A 51 -1.89 4.34 -2.94
C GLU A 51 -3.35 4.28 -3.40
N GLU A 52 -4.00 5.44 -3.56
CA GLU A 52 -5.40 5.52 -4.01
C GLU A 52 -5.57 4.93 -5.41
N GLU A 53 -4.69 5.27 -6.35
CA GLU A 53 -4.75 4.75 -7.72
C GLU A 53 -4.59 3.23 -7.76
N VAL A 54 -3.62 2.67 -7.03
CA VAL A 54 -3.36 1.23 -7.02
C VAL A 54 -4.47 0.47 -6.27
N ARG A 55 -5.01 1.02 -5.17
CA ARG A 55 -6.15 0.43 -4.45
C ARG A 55 -7.42 0.48 -5.31
N GLY A 56 -7.67 1.60 -5.99
CA GLY A 56 -8.81 1.75 -6.91
C GLY A 56 -8.73 0.85 -8.14
N ARG A 57 -7.53 0.58 -8.67
CA ARG A 57 -7.32 -0.34 -9.80
C ARG A 57 -7.73 -1.78 -9.45
N ARG A 58 -7.35 -2.26 -8.26
CA ARG A 58 -7.69 -3.63 -7.82
C ARG A 58 -9.19 -3.89 -7.70
N VAL A 59 -9.96 -2.89 -7.28
CA VAL A 59 -11.42 -3.01 -7.15
C VAL A 59 -12.07 -3.20 -8.53
N ARG A 60 -11.52 -2.54 -9.55
CA ARG A 60 -11.99 -2.66 -10.95
C ARG A 60 -11.64 -4.01 -11.57
N ASP A 61 -10.44 -4.54 -11.31
CA ASP A 61 -10.05 -5.88 -11.77
C ASP A 61 -10.91 -7.00 -11.17
N VAL A 62 -11.34 -6.86 -9.91
CA VAL A 62 -12.21 -7.86 -9.24
C VAL A 62 -13.63 -7.90 -9.78
N THR A 63 -14.13 -6.81 -10.38
CA THR A 63 -15.52 -6.70 -10.85
C THR A 63 -15.70 -7.00 -12.35
N ALA A 64 -14.61 -7.27 -13.07
CA ALA A 64 -14.64 -7.70 -14.46
C ALA A 64 -14.33 -9.22 -14.58
N ASN A 65 -15.28 -10.07 -14.16
CA ASN A 65 -15.25 -11.51 -14.45
C ASN A 65 -16.66 -12.08 -14.63
#